data_AF-A0A357A1Y2-F1
#
_entry.id   AF-A0A357A1Y2-F1
#
_cell.length_a   1.000
_cell.length_b   1.000
_cell.length_c   1.000
_cell.angle_alpha   90.00
_cell.angle_beta   90.00
_cell.angle_gamma   90.00
#
_symmetry.space_group_name_H-M   'P 1'
#
loop_
_entity.id
_entity.type
_entity.pdbx_description
1 polymer ?
#
loop_
_entity_poly.entity_id
_entity_poly.type
_entity_poly.pdbx_seq_one_letter_code
_entity_poly.pdbx_strand_id
1 'polypeptide(L)'
;MNVVYGGIFGFVVAFGLGPIVIPTLHRLKFGQTIRDAGPASHLKKQGTPTMGGLLFLLPLPLAVLFFAADSLEAWALVALIWSYGMIGLADDALKVIFKRPLGLKAREKLFFQILFASVFCWLAANRFSADGPYI
;
A
#
# COMPACT_ATOMS: atom_id res chain seq x y z
N MET A 1 -25.34 -3.24 -1.42
CA MET A 1 -24.38 -4.34 -1.25
C MET A 1 -23.88 -4.35 0.19
N ASN A 2 -23.87 -5.50 0.85
CA ASN A 2 -23.43 -5.57 2.26
C ASN A 2 -21.90 -5.47 2.32
N VAL A 3 -21.40 -4.46 3.04
CA VAL A 3 -19.97 -4.21 3.29
C VAL A 3 -19.25 -5.46 3.85
N VAL A 4 -20.00 -6.31 4.55
CA VAL A 4 -19.54 -7.61 5.06
C VAL A 4 -18.98 -8.50 3.95
N TYR A 5 -19.63 -8.57 2.77
CA TYR A 5 -19.15 -9.41 1.67
C TYR A 5 -17.84 -8.91 1.08
N GLY A 6 -17.67 -7.59 0.97
CA GLY A 6 -16.41 -6.99 0.54
C GLY A 6 -15.28 -7.27 1.53
N GLY A 7 -15.56 -7.21 2.84
CA GLY A 7 -14.59 -7.53 3.89
C GLY A 7 -14.16 -9.00 3.87
N ILE A 8 -15.11 -9.93 3.75
CA ILE A 8 -14.81 -11.37 3.65
C ILE A 8 -13.99 -11.66 2.39
N PHE A 9 -14.38 -11.09 1.25
CA PHE A 9 -13.65 -11.24 -0.01
C PHE A 9 -12.20 -10.75 0.14
N GLY A 10 -12.01 -9.55 0.67
CA GLY A 10 -10.68 -8.98 0.91
C GLY A 10 -9.81 -9.87 1.81
N PHE A 11 -10.39 -10.43 2.88
CA PHE A 11 -9.70 -11.37 3.76
C PHE A 11 -9.27 -12.65 3.03
N VAL A 12 -10.18 -13.29 2.30
CA VAL A 12 -9.90 -14.54 1.58
C VAL A 12 -8.80 -14.34 0.55
N VAL A 13 -8.87 -13.26 -0.24
CA VAL A 13 -7.86 -12.94 -1.25
C VAL A 13 -6.51 -12.62 -0.58
N ALA A 14 -6.47 -11.79 0.47
CA ALA A 14 -5.23 -11.48 1.18
C ALA A 14 -4.58 -12.73 1.79
N PHE A 15 -5.39 -13.59 2.42
CA PHE A 15 -4.95 -14.84 3.02
C PHE A 15 -4.38 -15.79 1.96
N GLY A 16 -5.07 -15.95 0.83
CA GLY A 16 -4.60 -16.77 -0.30
C GLY A 16 -3.32 -16.25 -0.97
N LEU A 17 -3.11 -14.93 -0.97
CA LEU A 17 -1.88 -14.32 -1.49
C LEU A 17 -0.68 -14.45 -0.54
N GLY A 18 -0.92 -14.63 0.76
CA GLY A 18 0.10 -14.78 1.80
C GLY A 18 1.23 -15.75 1.44
N PRO A 19 0.93 -17.02 1.11
CA PRO A 19 1.94 -18.02 0.74
C PRO A 19 2.80 -17.66 -0.49
N ILE A 20 2.35 -16.77 -1.37
CA ILE A 20 3.09 -16.35 -2.57
C ILE A 20 3.92 -15.09 -2.28
N VAL A 21 3.29 -14.09 -1.68
CA VAL A 21 3.91 -12.78 -1.45
C VAL A 21 4.94 -12.84 -0.33
N ILE A 22 4.67 -13.54 0.78
CA ILE A 22 5.58 -13.57 1.94
C ILE A 22 6.95 -14.17 1.60
N PRO A 23 7.06 -15.35 0.96
CA PRO A 23 8.37 -15.90 0.58
C PRO A 23 9.10 -15.03 -0.44
N THR A 24 8.36 -14.39 -1.35
CA THR A 24 8.93 -13.46 -2.34
C THR A 24 9.54 -12.24 -1.67
N LEU A 25 8.84 -11.63 -0.71
CA LEU A 25 9.36 -10.51 0.07
C LEU A 25 10.55 -10.93 0.95
N HIS A 26 10.53 -12.16 1.49
CA HIS A 26 11.65 -12.69 2.26
C HIS A 26 12.90 -12.86 1.38
N ARG A 27 12.74 -13.33 0.13
CA ARG A 27 13.81 -13.39 -0.89
C ARG A 27 14.42 -12.03 -1.19
N LEU A 28 13.60 -10.99 -1.38
CA LEU A 28 14.06 -9.62 -1.62
C LEU A 28 14.83 -9.04 -0.42
N LYS A 29 14.48 -9.49 0.80
CA LYS A 29 15.08 -9.04 2.06
C LYS A 29 16.42 -9.68 2.42
N PHE A 30 16.75 -10.85 1.88
CA PHE A 30 17.99 -11.58 2.19
C PHE A 30 19.28 -10.80 1.85
N GLY A 31 19.19 -9.65 1.17
CA GLY A 31 20.35 -8.81 0.81
C GLY A 31 20.72 -7.71 1.81
N GLN A 32 19.92 -7.44 2.86
CA GLN A 32 20.23 -6.38 3.82
C GLN A 32 21.35 -6.79 4.78
N THR A 33 22.47 -6.06 4.76
CA THR A 33 23.55 -6.18 5.75
C THR A 33 23.01 -5.80 7.12
N ILE A 34 23.07 -6.75 8.05
CA ILE A 34 22.58 -6.61 9.42
C ILE A 34 23.43 -5.54 10.10
N ARG A 35 22.78 -4.50 10.62
CA ARG A 35 23.48 -3.47 11.40
C ARG A 35 23.73 -4.01 12.80
N ASP A 36 24.98 -4.36 13.11
CA ASP A 36 25.42 -4.92 14.40
C ASP A 36 25.30 -3.97 15.61
N ALA A 37 24.66 -2.80 15.46
CA ALA A 37 24.72 -1.70 16.44
C ALA A 37 23.46 -1.53 17.31
N GLY A 38 22.69 -2.59 17.59
CA GLY A 38 21.45 -2.53 18.39
C GLY A 38 21.40 -3.53 19.56
N PRO A 39 20.66 -3.26 20.66
CA PRO A 39 20.51 -4.19 21.78
C PRO A 39 20.00 -5.56 21.33
N ALA A 40 20.47 -6.64 21.96
CA ALA A 40 20.14 -8.03 21.56
C ALA A 40 18.62 -8.33 21.48
N SER A 41 17.77 -7.58 22.18
CA SER A 41 16.31 -7.67 22.11
C SER A 41 15.73 -7.23 20.75
N HIS A 42 16.42 -6.35 20.02
CA HIS A 42 16.03 -5.92 18.66
C HIS A 42 16.39 -6.96 17.58
N LEU A 43 17.23 -7.94 17.91
CA LEU A 43 17.53 -9.07 17.03
C LEU A 43 16.33 -10.04 16.90
N LYS A 44 15.38 -10.05 17.85
CA LYS A 44 14.18 -10.92 17.77
C LYS A 44 13.14 -10.50 16.72
N LYS A 45 13.20 -9.27 16.19
CA LYS A 45 12.38 -8.83 15.04
C LYS A 45 13.08 -9.06 13.70
N GLN A 46 14.19 -9.81 13.70
CA GLN A 46 14.92 -10.20 12.50
C GLN A 46 14.11 -11.21 11.70
N GLY A 47 14.04 -11.00 10.39
CA GLY A 47 13.39 -11.95 9.45
C GLY A 47 11.97 -11.57 9.03
N THR A 48 11.27 -10.63 9.68
CA THR A 48 9.98 -10.18 9.16
C THR A 48 10.18 -9.34 7.89
N PRO A 49 9.62 -9.74 6.73
CA PRO A 49 9.76 -8.97 5.49
C PRO A 49 9.17 -7.55 5.65
N THR A 50 9.84 -6.55 5.07
CA THR A 50 9.30 -5.19 4.87
C THR A 50 8.48 -5.22 3.60
N MET A 51 7.58 -4.26 3.40
CA MET A 51 6.60 -4.23 2.31
C MET A 51 5.44 -5.24 2.41
N GLY A 52 5.17 -5.80 3.60
CA GLY A 52 3.99 -6.65 3.81
C GLY A 52 2.65 -5.96 3.48
N GLY A 53 2.64 -4.62 3.40
CA GLY A 53 1.50 -3.82 2.94
C GLY A 53 0.96 -4.23 1.56
N LEU A 54 1.77 -4.87 0.72
CA LEU A 54 1.34 -5.38 -0.58
C LEU A 54 0.18 -6.39 -0.47
N LEU A 55 0.14 -7.17 0.62
CA LEU A 55 -0.96 -8.12 0.90
C LEU A 55 -2.32 -7.44 1.08
N PHE A 56 -2.32 -6.17 1.51
CA PHE A 56 -3.54 -5.38 1.70
C PHE A 56 -3.87 -4.51 0.48
N LEU A 57 -2.88 -4.16 -0.34
CA LEU A 57 -3.10 -3.38 -1.56
C LEU A 57 -3.68 -4.22 -2.70
N LEU A 58 -3.21 -5.45 -2.87
CA LEU A 58 -3.63 -6.34 -3.98
C LEU A 58 -5.12 -6.72 -3.98
N PRO A 59 -5.77 -6.99 -2.83
CA PRO A 59 -7.19 -7.32 -2.80
C PRO A 59 -8.12 -6.15 -3.15
N LEU A 60 -7.71 -4.90 -2.92
CA LEU A 60 -8.56 -3.71 -3.13
C LEU A 60 -9.09 -3.55 -4.56
N PRO A 61 -8.26 -3.55 -5.62
CA PRO A 61 -8.75 -3.42 -7.00
C PRO A 61 -9.61 -4.62 -7.39
N LEU A 62 -9.32 -5.82 -6.88
CA LEU A 62 -10.14 -7.00 -7.11
C LEU A 62 -11.52 -6.82 -6.46
N ALA A 63 -11.57 -6.35 -5.21
CA ALA A 63 -12.82 -6.08 -4.53
C ALA A 63 -13.65 -5.06 -5.32
N VAL A 64 -13.08 -3.94 -5.75
CA VAL A 64 -13.80 -2.95 -6.57
C VAL A 64 -14.25 -3.55 -7.90
N LEU A 65 -13.42 -4.35 -8.57
CA LEU A 65 -13.77 -5.01 -9.83
C LEU A 65 -14.99 -5.94 -9.70
N PHE A 66 -15.13 -6.68 -8.59
CA PHE A 66 -16.26 -7.60 -8.41
C PHE A 66 -17.53 -6.93 -7.87
N PHE A 67 -17.39 -5.81 -7.16
CA PHE A 67 -18.45 -5.29 -6.30
C PHE A 67 -18.85 -3.85 -6.60
N ALA A 68 -18.03 -3.10 -7.32
CA ALA A 68 -18.24 -1.69 -7.63
C ALA A 68 -17.57 -1.31 -8.97
N ALA A 69 -17.58 -2.21 -9.96
CA ALA A 69 -16.85 -2.06 -11.22
C ALA A 69 -17.19 -0.76 -11.96
N ASP A 70 -18.46 -0.36 -11.89
CA ASP A 70 -18.99 0.82 -12.57
C ASP A 70 -18.85 2.12 -11.76
N SER A 71 -18.42 2.05 -10.49
CA SER A 71 -18.26 3.23 -9.64
C SER A 71 -16.90 3.89 -9.88
N LEU A 72 -16.94 5.07 -10.49
CA LEU A 72 -15.77 5.91 -10.68
C LEU A 72 -15.17 6.36 -9.34
N GLU A 73 -16.01 6.60 -8.32
CA GLU A 73 -15.58 6.95 -6.96
C GLU A 73 -14.74 5.84 -6.34
N ALA A 74 -15.19 4.58 -6.46
CA ALA A 74 -14.50 3.42 -5.91
C ALA A 74 -13.13 3.24 -6.58
N TRP A 75 -13.07 3.37 -7.91
CA TRP A 75 -11.80 3.31 -8.64
C TRP A 75 -10.86 4.48 -8.32
N ALA A 76 -11.38 5.69 -8.15
CA ALA A 76 -10.59 6.84 -7.75
C ALA A 76 -9.97 6.66 -6.35
N LEU A 77 -10.73 6.10 -5.40
CA LEU A 77 -10.23 5.77 -4.06
C LEU A 77 -9.16 4.67 -4.11
N VAL A 78 -9.37 3.61 -4.89
CA VAL A 78 -8.35 2.56 -5.10
C VAL A 78 -7.09 3.17 -5.70
N ALA A 79 -7.19 4.03 -6.71
CA ALA A 79 -6.05 4.69 -7.33
C ALA A 79 -5.26 5.57 -6.32
N LEU A 80 -5.97 6.30 -5.45
CA LEU A 80 -5.35 7.08 -4.38
C LEU A 80 -4.60 6.18 -3.38
N ILE A 81 -5.26 5.14 -2.88
CA ILE A 81 -4.65 4.19 -1.93
C ILE A 81 -3.42 3.53 -2.55
N TRP A 82 -3.50 3.13 -3.81
CA TRP A 82 -2.36 2.57 -4.54
C TRP A 82 -1.22 3.57 -4.72
N SER A 83 -1.51 4.84 -4.97
CA SER A 83 -0.49 5.89 -5.09
C SER A 83 0.31 6.04 -3.78
N TYR A 84 -0.37 6.07 -2.63
CA TYR A 84 0.28 6.09 -1.33
C TYR A 84 1.02 4.79 -1.02
N GLY A 85 0.44 3.66 -1.42
CA GLY A 85 1.08 2.35 -1.36
C GLY A 85 2.40 2.30 -2.13
N MET A 86 2.43 2.86 -3.34
CA MET A 86 3.63 2.93 -4.17
C MET A 86 4.70 3.85 -3.59
N ILE A 87 4.34 4.97 -2.95
CA ILE A 87 5.31 5.79 -2.21
C ILE A 87 5.96 4.97 -1.09
N GLY A 88 5.16 4.24 -0.32
CA GLY A 88 5.67 3.37 0.75
C GLY A 88 6.54 2.23 0.23
N LEU A 89 6.13 1.61 -0.87
CA LEU A 89 6.88 0.53 -1.51
C LEU A 89 8.22 1.03 -2.07
N ALA A 90 8.23 2.20 -2.71
CA ALA A 90 9.45 2.85 -3.17
C ALA A 90 10.39 3.19 -1.99
N ASP A 91 9.85 3.72 -0.89
CA ASP A 91 10.61 4.03 0.33
C ASP A 91 11.31 2.79 0.90
N ASP A 92 10.56 1.69 1.01
CA ASP A 92 11.12 0.42 1.48
C ASP A 92 12.06 -0.22 0.45
N ALA A 93 11.82 -0.05 -0.85
CA ALA A 93 12.66 -0.61 -1.91
C ALA A 93 14.01 0.07 -1.95
N LEU A 94 14.06 1.40 -1.79
CA LEU A 94 15.31 2.14 -1.69
C LEU A 94 16.13 1.67 -0.48
N LYS A 95 15.50 1.41 0.68
CA LYS A 95 16.22 0.87 1.86
C LYS A 95 16.83 -0.50 1.61
N VAL A 96 16.14 -1.35 0.85
CA VAL A 96 16.60 -2.70 0.49
C VAL A 96 17.73 -2.64 -0.55
N ILE A 97 17.51 -1.91 -1.65
CA ILE A 97 18.47 -1.80 -2.78
C ILE A 97 19.77 -1.14 -2.32
N PHE A 98 19.69 -0.02 -1.60
CA PHE A 98 20.86 0.74 -1.16
C PHE A 98 21.47 0.23 0.16
N LYS A 99 20.93 -0.87 0.73
CA LYS A 99 21.38 -1.49 2.00
C LYS A 99 21.66 -0.50 3.12
N ARG A 100 20.82 0.54 3.22
CA ARG A 100 20.97 1.62 4.20
C ARG A 100 19.64 1.87 4.89
N PRO A 101 19.63 2.39 6.13
CA PRO A 101 18.40 2.67 6.85
C PRO A 101 17.58 3.82 6.25
N LEU A 102 18.16 4.57 5.31
CA LEU A 102 17.55 5.73 4.66
C LEU A 102 16.81 5.33 3.39
N GLY A 103 15.49 5.59 3.37
CA GLY A 103 14.64 5.49 2.19
C GLY A 103 14.57 6.80 1.41
N LEU A 104 13.36 7.16 0.94
CA LEU A 104 13.12 8.48 0.32
C LEU A 104 13.43 9.60 1.32
N LYS A 105 13.87 10.76 0.81
CA LYS A 105 13.98 11.95 1.66
C LYS A 105 12.59 12.36 2.12
N ALA A 106 12.47 12.87 3.34
CA ALA A 106 11.20 13.34 3.90
C ALA A 106 10.49 14.34 2.98
N ARG A 107 11.24 15.25 2.33
CA ARG A 107 10.71 16.22 1.36
C ARG A 107 10.14 15.56 0.10
N GLU A 108 10.79 14.53 -0.43
CA GLU A 108 10.34 13.80 -1.61
C GLU A 108 9.05 13.02 -1.29
N LYS A 109 9.03 12.33 -0.14
CA LYS A 109 7.84 11.60 0.33
C LYS A 109 6.65 12.53 0.51
N LEU A 110 6.86 13.65 1.20
CA LEU A 110 5.80 14.64 1.43
C LEU A 110 5.32 15.28 0.12
N PHE A 111 6.25 15.59 -0.80
CA PHE A 111 5.90 16.14 -2.11
C PHE A 111 4.93 15.21 -2.87
N PHE A 112 5.24 13.92 -2.97
CA PHE A 112 4.35 12.97 -3.65
C PHE A 112 3.02 12.78 -2.93
N GLN A 113 2.99 12.77 -1.60
CA GLN A 113 1.74 12.69 -0.84
C GLN A 113 0.83 13.89 -1.12
N ILE A 114 1.39 15.11 -1.05
CA ILE A 114 0.65 16.35 -1.35
C ILE A 114 0.19 16.35 -2.81
N LEU A 115 1.05 15.95 -3.74
CA LEU A 115 0.71 15.88 -5.17
C LEU A 115 -0.50 14.98 -5.41
N PHE A 116 -0.46 13.72 -4.95
CA PHE A 116 -1.57 12.78 -5.17
C PHE A 116 -2.84 13.18 -4.42
N ALA A 117 -2.72 13.73 -3.20
CA ALA A 117 -3.88 14.28 -2.49
C ALA A 117 -4.52 15.45 -3.26
N SER A 118 -3.70 16.36 -3.79
CA SER A 118 -4.21 17.52 -4.53
C SER A 118 -4.90 17.11 -5.83
N VAL A 119 -4.31 16.17 -6.58
CA VAL A 119 -4.92 15.60 -7.79
C VAL A 119 -6.23 14.92 -7.47
N PHE A 120 -6.28 14.13 -6.40
CA PHE A 120 -7.52 13.45 -5.98
C PHE A 120 -8.60 14.45 -5.55
N CYS A 121 -8.27 15.46 -4.73
CA CYS A 121 -9.22 16.50 -4.33
C CYS A 121 -9.76 17.26 -5.55
N TRP A 122 -8.91 17.58 -6.53
CA TRP A 122 -9.35 18.22 -7.77
C TRP A 122 -10.28 17.32 -8.57
N LEU A 123 -9.93 16.03 -8.75
CA LEU A 123 -10.80 15.07 -9.43
C LEU A 123 -12.15 14.95 -8.71
N ALA A 124 -12.13 14.87 -7.38
CA ALA A 124 -13.33 14.71 -6.58
C ALA A 124 -14.26 15.92 -6.66
N ALA A 125 -13.71 17.12 -6.57
CA ALA A 125 -14.47 18.37 -6.70
C ALA A 125 -15.15 18.52 -8.07
N ASN A 126 -14.54 18.00 -9.15
CA ASN A 126 -15.07 18.19 -10.50
C ASN A 126 -15.95 17.02 -10.98
N ARG A 127 -15.75 15.81 -10.44
CA ARG A 127 -16.40 14.60 -10.93
C ARG A 127 -17.41 14.00 -9.95
N PHE A 128 -17.28 14.29 -8.66
CA PHE A 128 -18.15 13.71 -7.63
C PHE A 128 -19.05 14.76 -6.96
N SER A 129 -18.70 16.05 -7.00
CA SER A 129 -19.50 17.12 -6.38
C SER A 129 -20.68 17.65 -7.21
N ALA A 130 -21.13 16.94 -8.25
CA ALA A 130 -22.24 17.40 -9.09
C ALA A 130 -23.59 16.66 -8.88
N ASP A 131 -23.62 15.44 -8.32
CA ASP A 131 -24.82 14.57 -8.39
C ASP A 131 -25.21 13.85 -7.08
N GLY A 132 -24.70 14.25 -5.91
CA GLY A 132 -25.00 13.59 -4.62
C GLY A 132 -25.85 14.45 -3.68
N PRO A 133 -26.93 13.93 -3.04
CA PRO A 133 -27.81 14.68 -2.13
C PRO A 133 -27.19 14.96 -0.74
N TYR A 134 -25.86 15.00 -0.63
CA TYR A 134 -25.12 15.05 0.64
C TYR A 134 -24.09 16.18 0.69
N ILE A 135 -24.40 17.32 0.06
CA ILE A 135 -23.84 18.63 0.44
C ILE A 135 -25.02 19.53 0.80
#